data_AF-A0A0D0S9U1-F1
#
_entry.id   AF-A0A0D0S9U1-F1
#
_cell.length_a   1.000
_cell.length_b   1.000
_cell.length_c   1.000
_cell.angle_alpha   90.00
_cell.angle_beta   90.00
_cell.angle_gamma   90.00
#
_symmetry.space_group_name_H-M   'P 1'
#
loop_
_entity.id
_entity.type
_entity.pdbx_description
1 polymer ?
#
loop_
_entity_poly.entity_id
_entity_poly.type
_entity_poly.pdbx_seq_one_letter_code
_entity_poly.pdbx_strand_id
1 'polypeptide(L)'
;MLILKIEDVFISEDKENWGVALSQYKELYYEKQSSYTAIHFAFLCWYILWQWDEISFRGESLTPYEKPITDTRCGISRNELFDDLEMLSRNLLNTKNEIEIKYLMVLCHMKQTYSYFFEEEVFSERDCQQIKKQISMHPFNETGMKVLCTYLHTKCAYKVTLEERMAVHNLFPMHSLMQTYFDWLFDR
;
A
#
# COMPACT_ATOMS: atom_id res chain seq x y z
N MET A 1 -19.97 -21.76 6.10
CA MET A 1 -18.82 -20.87 6.30
C MET A 1 -18.73 -20.01 5.05
N LEU A 2 -19.01 -18.71 5.15
CA LEU A 2 -18.78 -17.80 4.02
C LEU A 2 -17.27 -17.69 3.86
N ILE A 3 -16.76 -18.00 2.66
CA ILE A 3 -15.35 -17.83 2.35
C ILE A 3 -15.16 -16.33 2.13
N LEU A 4 -14.41 -15.68 3.04
CA LEU A 4 -14.04 -14.28 2.92
C LEU A 4 -13.25 -14.08 1.62
N LYS A 5 -13.51 -12.98 0.91
CA LYS A 5 -12.77 -12.62 -0.30
C LYS A 5 -12.12 -11.25 -0.13
N ILE A 6 -11.10 -10.97 -0.93
CA ILE A 6 -10.39 -9.68 -0.87
C ILE A 6 -11.31 -8.51 -1.23
N GLU A 7 -12.31 -8.71 -2.08
CA GLU A 7 -13.32 -7.70 -2.39
C GLU A 7 -14.16 -7.32 -1.17
N ASP A 8 -14.37 -8.24 -0.21
CA ASP A 8 -15.05 -7.93 1.05
C ASP A 8 -14.21 -7.01 1.94
N VAL A 9 -12.88 -7.06 1.79
CA VAL A 9 -11.96 -6.15 2.48
C VAL A 9 -12.02 -4.75 1.88
N PHE A 10 -12.10 -4.65 0.55
CA PHE A 10 -12.21 -3.36 -0.13
C PHE A 10 -13.46 -2.58 0.29
N ILE A 11 -14.57 -3.28 0.62
CA ILE A 11 -15.77 -2.65 1.20
C ILE A 11 -15.46 -2.01 2.56
N SER A 12 -14.64 -2.65 3.38
CA SER A 12 -14.22 -2.10 4.68
C SER A 12 -13.23 -0.95 4.52
N GLU A 13 -12.33 -1.02 3.54
CA GLU A 13 -11.40 0.06 3.18
C GLU A 13 -12.16 1.31 2.71
N ASP A 14 -13.11 1.16 1.79
CA ASP A 14 -13.94 2.25 1.24
C ASP A 14 -14.74 2.98 2.33
N LYS A 15 -15.13 2.25 3.39
CA LYS A 15 -15.83 2.81 4.57
C LYS A 15 -14.89 3.37 5.63
N GLU A 16 -13.58 3.27 5.42
CA GLU A 16 -12.52 3.59 6.38
C GLU A 16 -12.66 2.83 7.71
N ASN A 17 -13.19 1.59 7.66
CA ASN A 17 -13.31 0.74 8.83
C ASN A 17 -12.02 -0.08 9.01
N TRP A 18 -10.94 0.62 9.38
CA TRP A 18 -9.58 0.10 9.39
C TRP A 18 -9.41 -1.15 10.26
N GLY A 19 -10.03 -1.20 11.44
CA GLY A 19 -9.92 -2.35 12.33
C GLY A 19 -10.55 -3.62 11.75
N VAL A 20 -11.67 -3.47 11.03
CA VAL A 20 -12.30 -4.58 10.31
C VAL A 20 -11.48 -4.98 9.09
N ALA A 21 -11.02 -4.02 8.28
CA ALA A 21 -10.18 -4.30 7.11
C ALA A 21 -8.90 -5.05 7.49
N LEU A 22 -8.22 -4.60 8.56
CA LEU A 22 -7.02 -5.26 9.11
C LEU A 22 -7.32 -6.70 9.53
N SER A 23 -8.41 -6.91 10.27
CA SER A 23 -8.80 -8.25 10.73
C SER A 23 -9.11 -9.19 9.56
N GLN A 24 -9.80 -8.69 8.53
CA GLN A 24 -10.14 -9.45 7.34
C GLN A 24 -8.89 -9.80 6.51
N TYR A 25 -7.93 -8.88 6.36
CA TYR A 25 -6.66 -9.19 5.69
C TYR A 25 -5.87 -10.25 6.44
N LYS A 26 -5.79 -10.17 7.78
CA LYS A 26 -5.15 -11.21 8.60
C LYS A 26 -5.80 -12.56 8.31
N GLU A 27 -7.12 -12.66 8.37
CA GLU A 27 -7.85 -13.91 8.08
C GLU A 27 -7.53 -14.44 6.66
N LEU A 28 -7.65 -13.61 5.63
CA LEU A 28 -7.37 -14.00 4.24
C LEU A 28 -5.93 -14.46 4.04
N TYR A 29 -4.97 -13.71 4.58
CA TYR A 29 -3.56 -13.98 4.37
C TYR A 29 -3.09 -15.23 5.14
N TYR A 30 -3.61 -15.45 6.35
CA TYR A 30 -3.32 -16.67 7.11
C TYR A 30 -4.02 -17.91 6.54
N GLU A 31 -5.17 -17.76 5.89
CA GLU A 31 -5.79 -18.85 5.12
C GLU A 31 -4.95 -19.20 3.89
N LYS A 32 -4.49 -18.19 3.14
CA LYS A 32 -3.65 -18.37 1.95
C LYS A 32 -2.70 -17.20 1.75
N GLN A 33 -1.41 -17.47 1.95
CA GLN A 33 -0.32 -16.49 1.78
C GLN A 33 -0.02 -16.19 0.30
N SER A 34 -0.95 -15.51 -0.38
CA SER A 34 -0.74 -15.06 -1.76
C SER A 34 -0.04 -13.71 -1.80
N SER A 35 0.86 -13.49 -2.77
CA SER A 35 1.53 -12.20 -2.94
C SER A 35 0.54 -11.08 -3.28
N TYR A 36 -0.58 -11.40 -3.91
CA TYR A 36 -1.67 -10.45 -4.20
C TYR A 36 -2.34 -9.95 -2.91
N THR A 37 -2.74 -10.85 -2.01
CA THR A 37 -3.24 -10.44 -0.69
C THR A 37 -2.16 -9.71 0.10
N ALA A 38 -0.91 -10.17 0.03
CA ALA A 38 0.20 -9.61 0.79
C ALA A 38 0.49 -8.15 0.43
N ILE A 39 0.47 -7.78 -0.87
CA ILE A 39 0.73 -6.39 -1.26
C ILE A 39 -0.40 -5.45 -0.86
N HIS A 40 -1.65 -5.90 -0.97
CA HIS A 40 -2.82 -5.14 -0.53
C HIS A 40 -2.81 -4.94 0.99
N PHE A 41 -2.51 -5.99 1.74
CA PHE A 41 -2.38 -5.91 3.18
C PHE A 41 -1.20 -5.01 3.60
N ALA A 42 -0.02 -5.17 2.98
CA ALA A 42 1.13 -4.32 3.26
C ALA A 42 0.82 -2.84 2.99
N PHE A 43 0.08 -2.57 1.91
CA PHE A 43 -0.35 -1.23 1.56
C PHE A 43 -1.32 -0.65 2.59
N LEU A 44 -2.26 -1.45 3.11
CA LEU A 44 -3.12 -1.02 4.22
C LEU A 44 -2.28 -0.65 5.45
N CYS A 45 -1.34 -1.49 5.88
CA CYS A 45 -0.49 -1.20 7.02
C CYS A 45 0.31 0.09 6.82
N TRP A 46 0.96 0.22 5.66
CA TRP A 46 1.71 1.43 5.28
C TRP A 46 0.82 2.68 5.26
N TYR A 47 -0.41 2.57 4.72
CA TYR A 47 -1.35 3.69 4.63
C TYR A 47 -1.84 4.13 6.01
N ILE A 48 -2.19 3.19 6.89
CA ILE A 48 -2.61 3.52 8.26
C ILE A 48 -1.44 4.13 9.05
N LEU A 49 -0.22 3.59 8.89
CA LEU A 49 0.99 4.16 9.47
C LEU A 49 1.26 5.58 8.94
N TRP A 50 1.06 5.83 7.64
CA TRP A 50 1.17 7.16 7.05
C TRP A 50 0.17 8.15 7.66
N GLN A 51 -1.08 7.72 7.83
CA GLN A 51 -2.10 8.52 8.50
C GLN A 51 -1.87 8.67 10.02
N TRP A 52 -0.96 7.88 10.60
CA TRP A 52 -0.78 7.79 12.04
C TRP A 52 -0.33 9.12 12.67
N ASP A 53 0.46 9.90 11.94
CA ASP A 53 0.99 11.16 12.45
C ASP A 53 0.22 12.37 11.87
N GLU A 54 -0.45 12.20 10.72
CA GLU A 54 -0.98 13.31 9.91
C GLU A 54 -2.51 13.49 10.01
N ILE A 55 -3.28 12.45 10.33
CA ILE A 55 -4.76 12.46 10.19
C ILE A 55 -5.47 11.91 11.44
N SER A 56 -6.62 12.48 11.80
CA SER A 56 -7.51 11.88 12.83
C SER A 56 -8.30 10.73 12.20
N PHE A 57 -8.35 9.57 12.86
CA PHE A 57 -9.22 8.49 12.39
C PHE A 57 -10.69 8.83 12.64
N ARG A 58 -11.58 8.29 11.81
CA ARG A 58 -13.02 8.54 11.95
C ARG A 58 -13.51 8.07 13.33
N GLY A 59 -14.13 8.98 14.08
CA GLY A 59 -14.64 8.71 15.43
C GLY A 59 -13.59 8.79 16.53
N GLU A 60 -12.36 9.20 16.21
CA GLU A 60 -11.29 9.41 17.18
C GLU A 60 -11.44 10.74 17.92
N SER A 61 -11.23 10.71 19.24
CA SER A 61 -11.24 11.89 20.11
C SER A 61 -9.87 12.37 20.57
N LEU A 62 -8.79 11.76 20.06
CA LEU A 62 -7.41 12.10 20.41
C LEU A 62 -7.01 13.47 19.86
N THR A 63 -6.38 14.26 20.71
CA THR A 63 -5.77 15.54 20.32
C THR A 63 -4.50 15.33 19.50
N PRO A 64 -4.04 16.34 18.74
CA PRO A 64 -2.77 16.25 17.99
C PRO A 64 -1.54 15.88 18.83
N TYR A 65 -1.54 16.18 20.13
CA TYR A 65 -0.44 15.85 21.05
C TYR A 65 -0.51 14.41 21.57
N GLU A 66 -1.69 13.82 21.62
CA GLU A 66 -1.90 12.45 22.10
C GLU A 66 -1.64 11.43 20.98
N LYS A 67 -1.97 11.75 19.73
CA LYS A 67 -1.78 10.86 18.58
C LYS A 67 -0.37 10.24 18.46
N PRO A 68 0.73 11.01 18.49
CA PRO A 68 2.06 10.44 18.27
C PRO A 68 2.56 9.55 19.42
N ILE A 69 2.04 9.74 20.64
CA ILE A 69 2.42 8.97 21.83
C ILE A 69 1.46 7.81 22.12
N THR A 70 0.38 7.69 21.36
CA THR A 70 -0.61 6.64 21.54
C THR A 70 -0.25 5.42 20.69
N ASP A 71 0.06 4.32 21.38
CA ASP A 71 0.40 3.05 20.73
C ASP A 71 -0.80 2.34 20.11
N THR A 72 -2.03 2.70 20.49
CA THR A 72 -3.25 2.10 19.96
C THR A 72 -4.30 3.15 19.61
N ARG A 73 -4.67 3.25 18.33
CA ARG A 73 -5.67 4.19 17.83
C ARG A 73 -6.82 3.41 17.19
N CYS A 74 -8.05 3.70 17.61
CA CYS A 74 -9.26 3.01 17.13
C CYS A 74 -9.19 1.47 17.17
N GLY A 75 -8.52 0.91 18.19
CA GLY A 75 -8.38 -0.54 18.37
C GLY A 75 -7.29 -1.20 17.52
N ILE A 76 -6.48 -0.41 16.81
CA ILE A 76 -5.33 -0.87 16.03
C ILE A 76 -4.06 -0.50 16.77
N SER A 77 -3.13 -1.44 16.91
CA SER A 77 -1.81 -1.22 17.52
C SER A 77 -0.81 -0.74 16.46
N ARG A 78 -0.07 0.35 16.74
CA ARG A 78 0.98 0.85 15.84
C ARG A 78 2.08 -0.18 15.63
N ASN A 79 2.48 -0.86 16.71
CA ASN A 79 3.54 -1.87 16.64
C ASN A 79 3.08 -3.09 15.83
N GLU A 80 1.82 -3.50 15.97
CA GLU A 80 1.29 -4.59 15.13
C GLU A 80 1.32 -4.22 13.64
N LEU A 81 1.04 -2.97 13.28
CA LEU A 81 1.14 -2.53 11.89
C LEU A 81 2.58 -2.63 11.36
N PHE A 82 3.58 -2.29 12.19
CA PHE A 82 4.98 -2.48 11.83
C PHE A 82 5.35 -3.95 11.68
N ASP A 83 4.96 -4.79 12.64
CA ASP A 83 5.23 -6.23 12.62
C ASP A 83 4.59 -6.90 11.39
N ASP A 84 3.33 -6.57 11.10
CA ASP A 84 2.61 -7.06 9.92
C ASP A 84 3.28 -6.56 8.62
N LEU A 85 3.62 -5.27 8.54
CA LEU A 85 4.30 -4.70 7.37
C LEU A 85 5.66 -5.36 7.13
N GLU A 86 6.41 -5.65 8.19
CA GLU A 86 7.70 -6.32 8.12
C GLU A 86 7.54 -7.74 7.57
N MET A 87 6.65 -8.53 8.17
CA MET A 87 6.35 -9.91 7.76
C MET A 87 5.94 -9.95 6.28
N LEU A 88 5.02 -9.06 5.87
CA LEU A 88 4.52 -9.01 4.50
C LEU A 88 5.62 -8.59 3.52
N SER A 89 6.45 -7.62 3.90
CA SER A 89 7.59 -7.17 3.09
C SER A 89 8.59 -8.30 2.86
N ARG A 90 8.93 -9.09 3.89
CA ARG A 90 9.78 -10.28 3.74
C ARG A 90 9.19 -11.26 2.74
N ASN A 91 7.89 -11.56 2.82
CA ASN A 91 7.24 -12.44 1.84
C ASN A 91 7.29 -11.86 0.42
N LEU A 92 6.90 -10.60 0.24
CA LEU A 92 6.87 -9.93 -1.06
C LEU A 92 8.26 -9.90 -1.71
N LEU A 93 9.33 -9.71 -0.94
CA LEU A 93 10.71 -9.73 -1.45
C LEU A 93 11.16 -11.13 -1.84
N ASN A 94 10.74 -12.16 -1.10
CA ASN A 94 11.02 -13.56 -1.42
C ASN A 94 10.28 -14.03 -2.68
N THR A 95 9.08 -13.49 -2.93
CA THR A 95 8.23 -13.86 -4.07
C THR A 95 8.24 -12.82 -5.20
N LYS A 96 9.14 -11.84 -5.17
CA LYS A 96 9.14 -10.65 -6.06
C LYS A 96 9.09 -10.95 -7.57
N ASN A 97 9.57 -12.10 -8.01
CA ASN A 97 9.55 -12.50 -9.42
C ASN A 97 8.16 -12.97 -9.90
N GLU A 98 7.25 -13.28 -8.97
CA GLU A 98 5.88 -13.73 -9.23
C GLU A 98 4.85 -12.59 -9.14
N ILE A 99 5.28 -11.42 -8.68
CA ILE A 99 4.44 -10.25 -8.46
C ILE A 99 4.31 -9.47 -9.78
N GLU A 100 3.08 -9.07 -10.11
CA GLU A 100 2.85 -8.18 -11.25
C GLU A 100 3.60 -6.86 -11.09
N ILE A 101 4.14 -6.34 -12.19
CA ILE A 101 5.01 -5.16 -12.19
C ILE A 101 4.35 -3.94 -11.53
N LYS A 102 3.04 -3.72 -11.70
CA LYS A 102 2.31 -2.62 -11.03
C LYS A 102 2.39 -2.71 -9.50
N TYR A 103 2.36 -3.91 -8.92
CA TYR A 103 2.46 -4.10 -7.47
C TYR A 103 3.90 -3.96 -6.98
N LEU A 104 4.90 -4.32 -7.79
CA LEU A 104 6.29 -3.98 -7.51
C LEU A 104 6.52 -2.46 -7.51
N MET A 105 5.85 -1.72 -8.39
CA MET A 105 5.86 -0.24 -8.37
C MET A 105 5.28 0.30 -7.06
N VAL A 106 4.17 -0.28 -6.58
CA VAL A 106 3.57 0.10 -5.28
C VAL A 106 4.54 -0.19 -4.13
N LEU A 107 5.20 -1.35 -4.12
CA LEU A 107 6.18 -1.69 -3.08
C LEU A 107 7.35 -0.70 -3.06
N CYS A 108 7.89 -0.33 -4.24
CA CYS A 108 8.91 0.72 -4.34
C CYS A 108 8.41 2.09 -3.89
N HIS A 109 7.16 2.44 -4.22
CA HIS A 109 6.54 3.70 -3.79
C HIS A 109 6.48 3.80 -2.27
N MET A 110 6.03 2.74 -1.59
CA MET A 110 5.94 2.70 -0.13
C MET A 110 7.31 2.94 0.53
N LYS A 111 8.34 2.19 0.10
CA LYS A 111 9.72 2.34 0.64
C LYS A 111 10.33 3.70 0.35
N GLN A 112 10.07 4.29 -0.83
CA GLN A 112 10.60 5.62 -1.16
C GLN A 112 9.94 6.76 -0.39
N THR A 113 8.66 6.61 -0.05
CA THR A 113 7.87 7.70 0.55
C THR A 113 8.07 7.75 2.07
N TYR A 114 8.05 6.59 2.74
CA TYR A 114 8.32 6.48 4.17
C TYR A 114 9.31 5.33 4.42
N SER A 115 10.58 5.57 4.12
CA SER A 115 11.63 4.55 4.18
C SER A 115 11.83 3.94 5.57
N TYR A 116 11.60 4.74 6.62
CA TYR A 116 11.75 4.32 8.01
C TYR A 116 10.67 3.35 8.49
N PHE A 117 9.58 3.16 7.73
CA PHE A 117 8.60 2.11 8.03
C PHE A 117 9.11 0.70 7.73
N PHE A 118 10.21 0.60 6.99
CA PHE A 118 10.79 -0.67 6.58
C PHE A 118 12.18 -0.79 7.17
N GLU A 119 12.39 -1.79 8.02
CA GLU A 119 13.71 -2.08 8.54
C GLU A 119 14.69 -2.40 7.40
N GLU A 120 15.92 -1.90 7.52
CA GLU A 120 16.92 -2.06 6.48
C GLU A 120 17.37 -3.52 6.30
N GLU A 121 17.26 -4.32 7.36
CA GLU A 121 17.52 -5.77 7.31
C GLU A 121 16.42 -6.55 6.58
N VAL A 122 15.23 -5.95 6.42
CA VAL A 122 14.06 -6.56 5.79
C VAL A 122 13.96 -6.13 4.33
N PHE A 123 13.85 -4.83 4.10
CA PHE A 123 13.73 -4.25 2.78
C PHE A 123 14.81 -3.18 2.60
N SER A 124 15.98 -3.64 2.17
CA SER A 124 17.13 -2.77 1.99
C SER A 124 16.95 -1.82 0.80
N GLU A 125 17.69 -0.71 0.82
CA GLU A 125 17.75 0.18 -0.36
C GLU A 125 18.31 -0.58 -1.57
N ARG A 126 19.22 -1.54 -1.36
CA ARG A 126 19.74 -2.40 -2.43
C ARG A 126 18.62 -3.22 -3.08
N ASP A 127 17.72 -3.80 -2.30
CA ASP A 127 16.57 -4.54 -2.84
C ASP A 127 15.61 -3.62 -3.58
N CYS A 128 15.38 -2.41 -3.05
CA CYS A 128 14.55 -1.41 -3.71
C CYS A 128 15.13 -1.03 -5.08
N GLN A 129 16.45 -0.85 -5.17
CA GLN A 129 17.14 -0.56 -6.43
C GLN A 129 17.09 -1.75 -7.41
N GLN A 130 17.17 -2.99 -6.94
CA GLN A 130 16.99 -4.17 -7.79
C GLN A 130 15.60 -4.22 -8.41
N ILE A 131 14.56 -3.96 -7.60
CA ILE A 131 13.16 -3.94 -8.08
C ILE A 131 12.96 -2.79 -9.08
N LYS A 132 13.46 -1.58 -8.79
CA LYS A 132 13.42 -0.46 -9.74
C LYS A 132 14.10 -0.80 -11.07
N LYS A 133 15.23 -1.51 -11.01
CA LYS A 133 15.94 -1.97 -12.21
C LYS A 133 15.08 -2.95 -13.01
N GLN A 134 14.42 -3.90 -12.35
CA GLN A 134 13.47 -4.83 -12.99
C GLN A 134 12.31 -4.08 -13.63
N ILE A 135 11.72 -3.10 -12.93
CA ILE A 135 10.66 -2.23 -13.45
C ILE A 135 11.15 -1.49 -14.70
N SER A 136 12.34 -0.87 -14.67
CA SER A 136 12.88 -0.10 -15.80
C SER A 136 13.16 -0.92 -17.06
N MET A 137 13.40 -2.22 -16.91
CA MET A 137 13.60 -3.15 -18.03
C MET A 137 12.29 -3.69 -18.60
N HIS A 138 11.16 -3.47 -17.90
CA HIS A 138 9.87 -3.98 -18.33
C HIS A 138 9.27 -3.07 -19.42
N PRO A 139 8.87 -3.62 -20.59
CA PRO A 139 8.20 -2.83 -21.61
C PRO A 139 6.78 -2.48 -21.15
N PHE A 140 6.50 -1.20 -20.93
CA PHE A 140 5.16 -0.74 -20.58
C PHE A 140 4.33 -0.54 -21.85
N ASN A 141 3.30 -1.36 -22.03
CA ASN A 141 2.29 -1.13 -23.06
C ASN A 141 1.12 -0.27 -22.54
N GLU A 142 0.85 -0.36 -21.23
CA GLU A 142 -0.25 0.35 -20.56
C GLU A 142 0.17 1.76 -20.13
N THR A 143 -0.64 2.76 -20.50
CA THR A 143 -0.42 4.18 -20.15
C THR A 143 -0.31 4.38 -18.63
N GLY A 144 -1.19 3.75 -17.85
CA GLY A 144 -1.17 3.88 -16.39
C GLY A 144 0.17 3.46 -15.78
N MET A 145 0.73 2.33 -16.22
CA MET A 145 2.03 1.86 -15.72
C MET A 145 3.17 2.83 -16.08
N LYS A 146 3.13 3.45 -17.26
CA LYS A 146 4.12 4.47 -17.65
C LYS A 146 4.07 5.69 -16.73
N VAL A 147 2.87 6.15 -16.41
CA VAL A 147 2.63 7.29 -15.51
C VAL A 147 3.17 6.96 -14.12
N LEU A 148 2.80 5.81 -13.56
CA LEU A 148 3.25 5.37 -12.24
C LEU A 148 4.78 5.19 -12.19
N CYS A 149 5.37 4.59 -13.22
CA CYS A 149 6.82 4.46 -13.34
C CYS A 149 7.51 5.83 -13.42
N THR A 150 6.98 6.76 -14.21
CA THR A 150 7.52 8.13 -14.31
C THR A 150 7.45 8.85 -12.98
N TYR A 151 6.34 8.69 -12.24
CA TYR A 151 6.19 9.24 -10.90
C TYR A 151 7.22 8.68 -9.91
N LEU A 152 7.48 7.37 -9.93
CA LEU A 152 8.51 6.75 -9.07
C LEU A 152 9.92 7.33 -9.27
N HIS A 153 10.24 7.76 -10.49
CA HIS A 153 11.54 8.33 -10.83
C HIS A 153 11.61 9.84 -10.57
N THR A 154 10.55 10.58 -10.89
CA THR A 154 10.56 12.05 -10.88
C THR A 154 9.93 12.68 -9.65
N LYS A 155 9.13 11.91 -8.90
CA LYS A 155 8.24 12.39 -7.82
C LYS A 155 7.29 13.51 -8.27
N CYS A 156 7.06 13.64 -9.57
CA CYS A 156 6.18 14.64 -10.15
C CYS A 156 4.82 14.01 -10.43
N ALA A 157 3.82 14.36 -9.62
CA ALA A 157 2.41 14.03 -9.89
C ALA A 157 1.72 15.10 -10.77
N TYR A 158 2.34 16.27 -10.93
CA TYR A 158 1.80 17.35 -11.75
C TYR A 158 2.06 17.10 -13.23
N LYS A 159 1.11 17.50 -14.10
CA LYS A 159 1.11 17.33 -15.57
C LYS A 159 0.68 15.94 -16.06
N VAL A 160 -0.19 15.26 -15.33
CA VAL A 160 -0.88 14.06 -15.82
C VAL A 160 -2.19 14.47 -16.49
N THR A 161 -2.40 14.03 -17.73
CA THR A 161 -3.62 14.30 -18.48
C THR A 161 -4.82 13.54 -17.91
N LEU A 162 -6.05 13.95 -18.26
CA LEU A 162 -7.25 13.23 -17.82
C LEU A 162 -7.23 11.75 -18.26
N GLU A 163 -6.78 11.47 -19.49
CA GLU A 163 -6.68 10.10 -20.02
C GLU A 163 -5.67 9.26 -19.22
N GLU A 164 -4.51 9.83 -18.90
CA GLU A 164 -3.50 9.18 -18.07
C GLU A 164 -3.99 8.92 -16.64
N ARG A 165 -4.74 9.85 -16.04
CA ARG A 165 -5.36 9.66 -14.72
C ARG A 165 -6.36 8.51 -14.74
N MET A 166 -7.25 8.47 -15.74
CA MET A 166 -8.17 7.34 -15.92
C MET A 166 -7.43 6.02 -16.15
N ALA A 167 -6.30 6.05 -16.86
CA ALA A 167 -5.48 4.86 -17.06
C ALA A 167 -4.87 4.35 -15.74
N VAL A 168 -4.42 5.25 -14.85
CA VAL A 168 -3.94 4.88 -13.50
C VAL A 168 -5.08 4.36 -12.63
N HIS A 169 -6.25 5.02 -12.62
CA HIS A 169 -7.45 4.58 -11.91
C HIS A 169 -7.80 3.12 -12.22
N ASN A 170 -7.69 2.72 -13.49
CA ASN A 170 -8.01 1.37 -13.95
C ASN A 170 -6.91 0.32 -13.71
N LEU A 171 -5.73 0.69 -13.16
CA LEU A 171 -4.67 -0.28 -12.86
C LEU A 171 -5.00 -1.18 -11.67
N PHE A 172 -5.71 -0.61 -10.69
CA PHE A 172 -5.96 -1.24 -9.40
C PHE A 172 -7.42 -1.70 -9.31
N PRO A 173 -7.71 -2.71 -8.48
CA PRO A 173 -9.08 -3.19 -8.30
C PRO A 173 -10.02 -2.07 -7.85
N MET A 174 -11.25 -2.09 -8.38
CA MET A 174 -12.28 -1.12 -8.04
C MET A 174 -12.55 -1.13 -6.53
N HIS A 175 -12.66 0.05 -5.93
CA HIS A 175 -12.86 0.26 -4.48
C HIS A 175 -11.70 -0.18 -3.58
N SER A 176 -10.57 -0.65 -4.14
CA SER A 176 -9.39 -0.92 -3.32
C SER A 176 -8.74 0.37 -2.83
N LEU A 177 -8.13 0.32 -1.65
CA LEU A 177 -7.40 1.45 -1.08
C LEU A 177 -6.28 1.96 -2.00
N MET A 178 -5.63 1.08 -2.76
CA MET A 178 -4.63 1.48 -3.76
C MET A 178 -5.25 2.35 -4.85
N GLN A 179 -6.42 1.97 -5.40
CA GLN A 179 -7.11 2.77 -6.40
C GLN A 179 -7.40 4.17 -5.84
N THR A 180 -8.06 4.25 -4.69
CA THR A 180 -8.40 5.53 -4.05
C THR A 180 -7.16 6.39 -3.75
N TYR A 181 -6.08 5.77 -3.28
CA TYR A 181 -4.83 6.47 -3.01
C TYR A 181 -4.19 7.05 -4.27
N PHE A 182 -4.08 6.25 -5.34
CA PHE A 182 -3.45 6.72 -6.58
C PHE A 182 -4.32 7.71 -7.34
N ASP A 183 -5.65 7.59 -7.25
CA ASP A 183 -6.56 8.63 -7.74
C ASP A 183 -6.27 9.96 -7.04
N TRP A 184 -6.27 9.98 -5.69
CA TRP A 184 -5.94 11.18 -4.92
C TRP A 184 -4.54 11.73 -5.22
N LEU A 185 -3.56 10.84 -5.44
CA LEU A 185 -2.18 11.24 -5.71
C LEU A 185 -2.03 12.01 -7.02
N PHE A 186 -2.77 11.59 -8.06
CA PHE A 186 -2.70 12.16 -9.40
C PHE A 186 -3.82 13.15 -9.73
N ASP A 187 -4.81 13.35 -8.86
CA ASP A 187 -5.85 14.37 -9.04
C ASP A 187 -5.42 15.79 -8.61
N ARG A 188 -4.17 15.95 -8.17
CA ARG A 188 -3.54 17.23 -7.77
C ARG A 188 -2.89 17.97 -8.92
#